data_AF-A0A5C9B9U9-F1
#
_entry.id   AF-A0A5C9B9U9-F1
#
_cell.length_a   1.000
_cell.length_b   1.000
_cell.length_c   1.000
_cell.angle_alpha   90.00
_cell.angle_beta   90.00
_cell.angle_gamma   90.00
#
_symmetry.space_group_name_H-M   'P 1'
#
loop_
_entity.id
_entity.type
_entity.pdbx_description
1 polymer ?
#
loop_
_entity_poly.entity_id
_entity_poly.type
_entity_poly.pdbx_seq_one_letter_code
_entity_poly.pdbx_strand_id
1 'polypeptide(L)' 'MSRRSSLDVLAACDFDHAAAANCMGCTGSQLVKLLKDERSAFERLNCERVARGMPRLK' A
#
# COMPACT_ATOMS: atom_id res chain seq x y z
N MET A 1 -3.27 -13.73 -3.49
CA MET A 1 -3.73 -12.34 -3.63
C MET A 1 -3.24 -11.78 -4.95
N SER A 2 -4.12 -11.21 -5.77
CA SER A 2 -3.71 -10.49 -6.99
C SER A 2 -3.26 -9.08 -6.62
N ARG A 3 -2.18 -8.58 -7.23
CA ARG A 3 -1.55 -7.30 -6.87
C ARG A 3 -2.44 -6.08 -7.17
N ARG A 4 -3.37 -6.23 -8.12
CA ARG A 4 -4.44 -5.25 -8.35
C ARG A 4 -5.30 -5.05 -7.11
N SER A 5 -5.67 -6.15 -6.46
CA SER A 5 -6.50 -6.14 -5.26
C SER A 5 -5.87 -5.39 -4.09
N SER A 6 -4.53 -5.40 -3.95
CA SER A 6 -3.86 -4.64 -2.88
C SER A 6 -3.91 -3.13 -3.08
N LEU A 7 -3.85 -2.63 -4.33
CA LEU A 7 -4.00 -1.20 -4.60
C LEU A 7 -5.44 -0.73 -4.41
N ASP A 8 -6.41 -1.58 -4.72
CA ASP A 8 -7.83 -1.28 -4.50
C ASP A 8 -8.13 -1.14 -3.00
N VAL A 9 -7.61 -2.06 -2.17
CA VAL A 9 -7.74 -1.96 -0.71
C VAL A 9 -6.99 -0.75 -0.16
N LEU A 10 -5.79 -0.44 -0.67
CA LEU A 10 -5.08 0.78 -0.29
C LEU A 10 -5.88 2.03 -0.64
N ALA A 11 -6.48 2.10 -1.82
CA ALA A 11 -7.31 3.24 -2.22
C ALA A 11 -8.54 3.38 -1.32
N ALA A 12 -9.18 2.27 -0.94
CA ALA A 12 -10.29 2.26 0.01
C ALA A 12 -9.88 2.68 1.44
N CYS A 13 -8.60 2.54 1.79
CA CYS A 13 -8.03 2.92 3.08
C CYS A 13 -7.21 4.23 3.02
N ASP A 14 -7.50 5.13 2.07
CA ASP A 14 -6.80 6.43 1.91
C ASP A 14 -5.26 6.31 1.81
N PHE A 15 -4.79 5.20 1.26
CA PHE A 15 -3.37 4.84 1.12
C PHE A 15 -2.62 4.73 2.47
N ASP A 16 -3.36 4.51 3.56
CA ASP A 16 -2.80 4.02 4.81
C ASP A 16 -2.54 2.51 4.74
N HIS A 17 -1.27 2.18 4.54
CA HIS A 17 -0.77 0.81 4.52
C HIS A 17 -1.05 0.01 5.80
N ALA A 18 -1.18 0.64 6.97
CA ALA A 18 -1.49 -0.08 8.21
C ALA A 18 -2.96 -0.52 8.22
N ALA A 19 -3.87 0.39 7.88
CA ALA A 19 -5.30 0.10 7.75
C ALA A 19 -5.55 -0.93 6.64
N ALA A 20 -4.95 -0.75 5.47
CA ALA A 20 -5.08 -1.68 4.35
C ALA A 20 -4.57 -3.10 4.70
N ALA A 21 -3.44 -3.20 5.40
CA ALA A 21 -2.92 -4.48 5.84
C ALA A 21 -3.87 -5.18 6.83
N ASN A 22 -4.46 -4.43 7.75
CA ASN A 22 -5.46 -4.97 8.68
C ASN A 22 -6.70 -5.52 7.93
N CYS A 23 -7.21 -4.80 6.93
CA CYS A 23 -8.30 -5.27 6.07
C CYS A 23 -7.93 -6.55 5.29
N MET A 24 -6.65 -6.69 4.94
CA MET A 24 -6.11 -7.85 4.23
C MET A 24 -5.74 -9.02 5.15
N GLY A 25 -5.88 -8.87 6.47
CA GLY A 25 -5.50 -9.90 7.45
C GLY A 25 -3.98 -10.13 7.51
N CYS A 26 -3.17 -9.12 7.22
CA CYS A 26 -1.71 -9.18 7.32
C CYS A 26 -1.14 -7.97 8.07
N THR A 27 0.17 -7.98 8.30
CA THR A 27 0.87 -6.84 8.90
C THR A 27 1.26 -5.80 7.84
N GLY A 28 1.39 -4.53 8.24
CA GLY A 28 1.83 -3.45 7.35
C GLY A 28 3.16 -3.76 6.66
N SER A 29 4.11 -4.36 7.38
CA SER A 29 5.41 -4.77 6.83
C SER A 29 5.28 -5.86 5.77
N GLN A 30 4.36 -6.82 5.92
CA GLN A 30 4.11 -7.85 4.91
C GLN A 30 3.48 -7.25 3.65
N LEU A 31 2.52 -6.33 3.80
CA LEU A 31 1.92 -5.61 2.67
C LEU A 31 2.96 -4.77 1.92
N VAL A 32 3.80 -4.02 2.63
CA VAL A 32 4.88 -3.23 2.02
C VAL A 32 5.88 -4.12 1.29
N LYS A 33 6.28 -5.27 1.89
CA LYS A 33 7.17 -6.23 1.24
C LYS A 33 6.56 -6.79 -0.05
N LEU A 34 5.28 -7.18 -0.02
CA LEU A 34 4.54 -7.65 -1.18
C LEU A 34 4.51 -6.60 -2.30
N LEU A 35 4.31 -5.32 -1.96
CA LEU A 35 4.30 -4.23 -2.94
C LEU A 35 5.69 -3.94 -3.50
N LYS A 36 6.76 -4.11 -2.72
CA LYS A 36 8.14 -3.95 -3.23
C LYS A 36 8.52 -4.98 -4.29
N ASP A 37 7.91 -6.18 -4.26
CA ASP A 37 8.05 -7.18 -5.31
C ASP A 37 7.40 -6.73 -6.64
N GLU A 38 6.61 -5.65 -6.61
CA GLU A 38 6.10 -4.94 -7.79
C GLU A 38 6.41 -3.43 -7.70
N ARG A 39 7.62 -3.06 -8.14
CA ARG A 39 8.12 -1.69 -8.04
C ARG A 39 7.14 -0.60 -8.50
N SER A 40 6.39 -0.82 -9.59
CA SER A 40 5.38 0.11 -10.09
C SER A 40 4.23 0.36 -9.11
N ALA A 41 3.75 -0.69 -8.42
CA ALA A 41 2.70 -0.56 -7.42
C ALA A 41 3.19 0.16 -6.17
N PHE A 42 4.43 -0.12 -5.72
CA PHE A 42 5.04 0.57 -4.59
C PHE A 42 5.32 2.06 -4.86
N GLU A 43 5.79 2.39 -6.06
CA GLU A 43 5.97 3.78 -6.48
C GLU A 43 4.65 4.52 -6.54
N ARG A 44 3.59 3.89 -7.09
CA ARG A 44 2.24 4.46 -7.10
C ARG A 44 1.70 4.72 -5.69
N LEU A 45 1.83 3.76 -4.77
CA LEU A 45 1.47 3.97 -3.36
C LEU A 45 2.20 5.18 -2.77
N ASN A 46 3.51 5.31 -3.01
CA ASN A 46 4.28 6.43 -2.49
C ASN A 46 3.86 7.78 -3.08
N CYS A 47 3.55 7.84 -4.38
CA CYS A 47 3.01 9.05 -5.01
C CYS A 47 1.69 9.47 -4.38
N GLU A 48 0.78 8.52 -4.18
CA GLU A 48 -0.54 8.77 -3.59
C GLU A 48 -0.45 9.19 -2.12
N ARG A 49 0.50 8.61 -1.36
CA ARG A 49 0.81 9.01 0.01
C ARG A 49 1.33 10.44 0.07
N VAL A 50 2.29 10.79 -0.78
CA VAL A 50 2.83 12.17 -0.85
C VAL A 50 1.76 13.17 -1.24
N ALA A 51 0.90 12.84 -2.21
CA ALA A 51 -0.21 13.70 -2.63
C ALA A 51 -1.21 13.97 -1.49
N ARG A 52 -1.29 13.06 -0.50
CA ARG A 52 -2.11 13.20 0.72
C ARG A 52 -1.34 13.75 1.93
N GLY A 53 -0.12 14.24 1.73
CA GLY A 53 0.71 14.78 2.82
C GLY A 53 1.30 13.72 3.76
N MET A 54 1.22 12.43 3.40
CA MET A 54 1.80 11.35 4.18
C MET A 54 3.26 11.09 3.79
N PRO A 55 4.12 10.65 4.73
CA PRO A 55 5.50 10.31 4.42
C PRO A 55 5.58 9.07 3.52
N ARG A 56 6.57 9.09 2.62
CA ARG A 56 6.91 7.93 1.78
C ARG A 56 7.34 6.74 2.63
N LEU A 57 6.97 5.56 2.19
CA LEU A 57 7.44 4.29 2.72
C LEU A 57 8.79 3.94 2.07
N LYS A 58 9.68 3.39 2.89
CA LYS A 58 11.02 2.93 2.49
C LYS A 58 10.99 1.47 2.10
#